data_AF-A0A8R1EP52-F1
#
_entry.id   AF-A0A8R1EP52-F1
#
_cell.length_a   1.000
_cell.length_b   1.000
_cell.length_c   1.000
_cell.angle_alpha   90.00
_cell.angle_beta   90.00
_cell.angle_gamma   90.00
#
_symmetry.space_group_name_H-M   'P 1'
#
loop_
_entity.id
_entity.type
_entity.pdbx_description
1 polymer ?
#
loop_
_entity_poly.entity_id
_entity_poly.type
_entity_poly.pdbx_seq_one_letter_code
_entity_poly.pdbx_strand_id
1 'polypeptide(L)' 'MYRVGSSEGPLKRHDIWRKKFAETHGLVTSSAVDPWQQSWMIIGNNTSQRNLTLYDLRSREECSLGISASK' A
#
# COMPACT_ATOMS: atom_id res chain seq x y z
N MET A 1 10.01 -8.11 -3.95
CA MET A 1 9.84 -6.89 -4.77
C MET A 1 10.88 -6.93 -5.87
N TYR A 2 10.56 -6.55 -7.09
CA TYR A 2 11.52 -6.48 -8.20
C TYR A 2 11.34 -5.17 -8.97
N ARG A 3 12.45 -4.63 -9.49
CA ARG A 3 12.40 -3.45 -10.36
C ARG A 3 11.77 -3.87 -11.69
N VAL A 4 10.78 -3.11 -12.13
CA VAL A 4 10.05 -3.35 -13.39
C VAL A 4 10.36 -2.31 -14.45
N GLY A 5 11.02 -1.22 -14.08
CA GLY A 5 11.44 -0.21 -15.03
C GLY A 5 12.03 1.02 -14.36
N SER A 6 12.13 2.07 -15.16
CA SER A 6 12.47 3.41 -14.72
C SER A 6 11.82 4.41 -15.67
N SER A 7 11.41 5.57 -15.15
CA SER A 7 10.85 6.68 -15.90
C SER A 7 11.67 7.93 -15.64
N GLU A 8 11.92 8.74 -16.67
CA GLU A 8 12.44 10.11 -16.49
C GLU A 8 11.29 11.10 -16.64
N GLY A 9 11.28 12.13 -15.79
CA GLY A 9 10.25 13.15 -15.82
C GLY A 9 10.68 14.43 -15.10
N PRO A 10 9.74 15.35 -14.86
CA PRO A 10 10.02 16.66 -14.24
C PRO A 10 10.67 16.56 -12.85
N LEU A 11 10.48 15.44 -12.16
CA LEU A 11 11.05 15.16 -10.83
C LEU A 11 12.32 14.28 -10.90
N LYS A 12 12.99 14.27 -12.07
CA LYS A 12 14.18 13.46 -12.40
C LYS A 12 13.82 11.99 -12.64
N ARG A 13 14.80 11.12 -12.51
CA ARG A 13 14.66 9.68 -12.74
C ARG A 13 13.98 9.01 -11.55
N HIS A 14 12.95 8.21 -11.86
CA HIS A 14 12.21 7.40 -10.91
C HIS A 14 12.36 5.92 -11.28
N ASP A 15 12.80 5.10 -10.33
CA ASP A 15 12.76 3.65 -10.52
C ASP A 15 11.37 3.12 -10.14
N ILE A 16 10.82 2.25 -11.00
CA ILE A 16 9.51 1.66 -10.81
C ILE A 16 9.69 0.27 -10.23
N TRP A 17 9.08 0.02 -9.07
CA TRP A 17 9.17 -1.24 -8.35
C TRP A 17 7.81 -1.91 -8.25
N ARG A 18 7.78 -3.23 -8.37
CA ARG A 18 6.56 -4.03 -8.19
C ARG A 18 6.73 -5.02 -7.04
N LYS A 19 5.73 -5.08 -6.18
CA LYS A 19 5.56 -6.12 -5.16
C LYS A 19 4.16 -6.71 -5.31
N LYS A 20 4.07 -8.04 -5.32
CA LYS A 20 2.78 -8.73 -5.24
C LYS A 20 2.34 -8.71 -3.77
N PHE A 21 1.14 -8.21 -3.52
CA PHE A 21 0.51 -8.32 -2.20
C PHE A 21 0.04 -9.75 -1.96
N ALA A 22 -0.08 -10.14 -0.68
CA ALA A 22 -0.69 -11.41 -0.33
C ALA A 22 -2.13 -11.46 -0.87
N GLU A 23 -2.52 -12.59 -1.45
CA GLU A 23 -3.84 -12.77 -2.09
C GLU A 23 -4.99 -12.84 -1.08
N THR A 24 -4.68 -12.83 0.22
CA THR A 24 -5.63 -12.92 1.33
C THR A 24 -6.49 -11.66 1.50
N HIS A 25 -6.16 -10.56 0.83
CA HIS A 25 -6.78 -9.24 1.04
C HIS A 25 -7.97 -8.93 0.15
N GLY A 26 -8.46 -9.90 -0.63
CA GLY A 26 -9.56 -9.68 -1.57
C GLY A 26 -9.21 -8.64 -2.64
N LEU A 27 -10.23 -7.98 -3.21
CA LEU A 27 -10.04 -6.93 -4.20
C LEU A 27 -9.77 -5.59 -3.50
N VAL A 28 -8.64 -4.97 -3.84
CA VAL A 28 -8.34 -3.59 -3.45
C VAL A 28 -9.24 -2.65 -4.24
N THR A 29 -9.99 -1.81 -3.53
CA THR A 29 -10.95 -0.86 -4.12
C THR A 29 -10.50 0.60 -3.99
N SER A 30 -9.64 0.88 -3.00
CA SER A 30 -9.09 2.20 -2.77
C SER A 30 -7.73 2.14 -2.07
N SER A 31 -6.92 3.18 -2.25
CA SER A 31 -5.68 3.38 -1.50
C SER A 31 -5.43 4.87 -1.28
N ALA A 32 -4.71 5.19 -0.20
CA ALA A 32 -4.25 6.54 0.10
C ALA A 32 -2.85 6.48 0.72
N VAL A 33 -1.96 7.38 0.32
CA VAL A 33 -0.60 7.50 0.85
C VAL A 33 -0.54 8.69 1.81
N ASP A 34 0.12 8.52 2.95
CA ASP A 34 0.43 9.63 3.87
C ASP A 34 1.18 10.74 3.11
N PRO A 35 0.66 11.98 3.05
CA PRO A 35 1.29 13.04 2.28
C PRO A 35 2.52 13.66 2.97
N TRP A 36 2.70 13.46 4.28
CA TRP A 36 3.79 14.12 5.02
C TRP A 36 5.11 13.37 4.91
N GLN A 37 5.14 12.11 5.32
CA GLN A 37 6.36 11.30 5.30
C GLN A 37 6.38 10.31 4.14
N GLN A 38 5.24 10.10 3.46
CA GLN A 38 5.10 9.14 2.37
C GLN A 38 5.60 7.75 2.77
N SER A 39 5.47 7.44 4.06
CA SER A 39 6.00 6.23 4.68
C SER A 39 4.91 5.20 4.98
N TRP A 40 3.65 5.60 4.87
CA TRP A 40 2.50 4.75 5.13
C TRP A 40 1.51 4.82 3.97
N MET A 41 0.83 3.70 3.73
CA MET A 41 -0.28 3.60 2.80
C MET A 41 -1.43 2.86 3.47
N ILE A 42 -2.64 3.39 3.34
CA ILE A 42 -3.86 2.71 3.74
C ILE A 42 -4.47 2.06 2.50
N ILE A 43 -4.95 0.84 2.64
CA ILE A 43 -5.64 0.07 1.59
C ILE A 43 -7.04 -0.26 2.08
N GLY A 44 -8.04 0.11 1.26
CA GLY A 44 -9.41 -0.35 1.40
C GLY A 44 -9.66 -1.56 0.51
N ASN A 45 -10.21 -2.62 1.10
CA ASN A 45 -10.55 -3.84 0.38
C ASN A 45 -12.02 -4.23 0.56
N ASN A 46 -12.51 -5.09 -0.34
CA ASN A 46 -13.89 -5.57 -0.31
C ASN A 46 -14.07 -6.88 0.46
N THR A 47 -13.12 -7.25 1.32
CA THR A 47 -13.27 -8.46 2.13
C THR A 47 -14.45 -8.33 3.08
N SER A 48 -15.09 -9.45 3.41
CA SER A 48 -16.19 -9.50 4.39
C SER A 48 -15.80 -8.99 5.77
N GLN A 49 -14.49 -8.92 6.05
CA GLN A 49 -13.94 -8.43 7.31
C GLN A 49 -14.04 -6.91 7.45
N ARG A 50 -14.31 -6.15 6.37
CA ARG A 50 -14.45 -4.68 6.37
C ARG A 50 -13.28 -3.95 7.05
N ASN A 51 -12.09 -4.53 6.97
CA ASN A 51 -10.89 -3.98 7.59
C ASN A 51 -10.17 -3.03 6.62
N LEU A 52 -9.54 -2.00 7.19
CA LEU A 52 -8.53 -1.21 6.50
C LEU A 52 -7.16 -1.82 6.80
N THR A 53 -6.35 -2.02 5.75
CA THR A 53 -4.99 -2.52 5.90
C THR A 53 -4.03 -1.34 5.91
N LEU A 54 -3.19 -1.26 6.94
CA LEU A 54 -2.10 -0.28 7.01
C LEU A 54 -0.79 -0.92 6.52
N TYR A 55 -0.11 -0.24 5.61
CA TYR A 55 1.11 -0.71 4.99
C TYR A 55 2.26 0.27 5.20
N ASP A 56 3.39 -0.21 5.72
CA ASP A 56 4.60 0.60 5.86
C ASP A 56 5.42 0.51 4.56
N LEU A 57 5.57 1.65 3.89
CA LEU A 57 6.30 1.78 2.61
C LEU A 57 7.83 1.75 2.79
N ARG A 58 8.33 2.00 4.01
CA ARG A 58 9.77 2.00 4.33
C ARG A 58 10.28 0.59 4.55
N SER A 59 9.65 -0.13 5.48
CA SER A 59 9.94 -1.55 5.70
C SER A 59 9.42 -2.40 4.54
N ARG A 60 8.45 -1.88 3.80
CA ARG A 60 7.77 -2.56 2.69
C ARG A 60 7.09 -3.82 3.22
N GLU A 61 6.52 -3.74 4.40
CA GLU A 61 5.83 -4.82 5.10
C GLU A 61 4.41 -4.41 5.45
N GLU A 62 3.55 -5.41 5.54
CA GLU A 62 2.17 -5.20 5.96
C GLU A 62 2.12 -5.17 7.47
N CYS A 63 1.53 -4.12 8.03
CA CYS A 63 1.25 -4.08 9.46
C CYS A 63 -0.18 -4.59 9.66
N SER A 64 -0.30 -5.83 10.14
CA SER A 64 -1.56 -6.44 10.54
C SER A 64 -2.06 -5.87 11.88
N LEU A 65 -2.23 -4.55 11.96
CA LEU A 65 -3.02 -3.94 13.01
C LEU A 65 -4.48 -4.00 12.56
N GLY A 66 -5.21 -4.98 13.07
CA GLY A 66 -6.66 -5.06 12.94
C GLY A 66 -7.28 -3.86 13.65
N ILE A 67 -7.50 -2.77 12.93
CA ILE A 67 -8.21 -1.60 13.46
C ILE A 67 -9.70 -1.89 13.31
N SER A 68 -10.31 -2.37 14.39
CA SER A 68 -11.76 -2.42 14.53
C SER A 68 -12.28 -1.01 14.72
N ALA A 69 -12.95 -0.46 13.70
CA ALA A 69 -13.76 0.74 13.87
C ALA A 69 -15.04 0.35 14.62
N SER A 70 -15.12 0.67 15.92
CA SER A 70 -16.38 0.62 16.65
C SER A 70 -17.30 1.75 16.17
N LYS A 71 -18.59 1.45 16.04
CA LYS A 71 -19.64 2.46 15.86
C LYS A 71 -19.74 3.40 17.05
#